data_AF-A0A7V7WL26-F1
#
_entry.id   AF-A0A7V7WL26-F1
#
_cell.length_a   1.000
_cell.length_b   1.000
_cell.length_c   1.000
_cell.angle_alpha   90.00
_cell.angle_beta   90.00
_cell.angle_gamma   90.00
#
_symmetry.space_group_name_H-M   'P 1'
#
loop_
_entity.id
_entity.type
_entity.pdbx_description
1 polymer ?
#
loop_
_entity_poly.entity_id
_entity_poly.type
_entity_poly.pdbx_seq_one_letter_code
_entity_poly.pdbx_strand_id
1 'polypeptide(L)' 'MSHASASIEIEAPVKQVFEVISDFEAYPEFLPETREVVVEKKSGKSARVTFTINLIKKITYT' A
#
# COMPACT_ATOMS: atom_id res chain seq x y z
N MET A 1 17.97 1.24 -14.59
CA MET A 1 17.12 1.62 -13.45
C MET A 1 15.68 1.33 -13.84
N SER A 2 15.05 0.29 -13.29
CA SER A 2 13.65 -0.04 -13.61
C SER A 2 12.70 0.92 -12.90
N HIS A 3 11.66 1.38 -13.60
CA HIS A 3 10.59 2.22 -13.09
C HIS A 3 9.25 1.57 -13.45
N ALA A 4 8.27 1.67 -12.56
CA ALA A 4 6.90 1.23 -12.80
C ALA A 4 5.95 2.31 -12.30
N SER A 5 4.90 2.60 -13.07
CA SER A 5 3.83 3.52 -12.71
C SER A 5 2.47 2.85 -12.94
N ALA A 6 1.51 3.14 -12.07
CA ALA A 6 0.12 2.71 -12.18
C ALA A 6 -0.79 3.86 -11.73
N SER A 7 -1.96 3.98 -12.36
CA SER A 7 -2.97 4.99 -12.04
C SER A 7 -4.36 4.39 -12.13
N ILE A 8 -5.26 4.83 -11.27
CA ILE A 8 -6.67 4.42 -11.24
C ILE A 8 -7.54 5.63 -10.89
N GLU A 9 -8.73 5.71 -11.49
CA GLU A 9 -9.74 6.70 -11.12
C GLU A 9 -10.64 6.13 -10.01
N ILE A 10 -10.86 6.92 -8.96
CA ILE A 10 -11.70 6.55 -7.82
C ILE A 10 -12.79 7.61 -7.69
N GLU A 11 -14.05 7.22 -7.89
CA GLU A 11 -15.21 8.10 -7.74
C GLU A 11 -15.57 8.32 -6.26
N ALA A 12 -14.70 9.01 -5.52
CA ALA A 12 -14.92 9.34 -4.12
C ALA A 12 -14.30 10.72 -3.77
N PRO A 13 -14.80 11.39 -2.72
CA PRO A 13 -14.18 12.61 -2.21
C PRO A 13 -12.71 12.37 -1.82
N VAL A 14 -11.83 13.30 -2.21
CA VAL A 14 -10.37 13.21 -1.95
C VAL A 14 -10.05 12.95 -0.48
N LYS A 15 -10.82 13.56 0.44
CA LYS A 15 -10.64 13.37 1.88
C LYS A 15 -10.85 11.91 2.29
N GLN A 16 -11.90 11.27 1.78
CA GLN A 16 -12.20 9.87 2.07
C GLN A 16 -11.14 8.94 1.49
N VAL A 17 -10.70 9.21 0.25
CA VAL A 17 -9.60 8.46 -0.37
C VAL A 17 -8.35 8.57 0.49
N PHE A 18 -7.99 9.77 0.93
CA PHE A 18 -6.82 9.99 1.77
C PHE A 18 -6.92 9.28 3.13
N GLU A 19 -8.09 9.30 3.77
CA GLU A 19 -8.34 8.59 5.02
C GLU A 19 -8.11 7.09 4.84
N VAL A 20 -8.67 6.47 3.78
CA VAL A 20 -8.52 5.03 3.50
C VAL A 20 -7.07 4.66 3.16
N ILE A 21 -6.39 5.39 2.27
CA ILE A 21 -5.01 5.04 1.88
C ILE A 21 -3.97 5.33 2.99
N SER A 22 -4.33 6.15 3.98
CA SER A 22 -3.47 6.42 5.15
C SER A 22 -3.76 5.49 6.32
N ASP A 23 -4.82 4.68 6.23
CA ASP A 23 -5.13 3.60 7.14
C ASP A 23 -4.41 2.32 6.71
N PHE A 24 -3.10 2.31 6.98
CA PHE A 24 -2.23 1.21 6.57
C PHE A 24 -2.61 -0.14 7.18
N GLU A 25 -3.19 -0.15 8.38
CA GLU A 25 -3.55 -1.38 9.09
C GLU A 25 -4.72 -2.12 8.45
N ALA A 26 -5.58 -1.42 7.72
CA ALA A 26 -6.70 -2.00 6.98
C ALA A 26 -6.29 -2.68 5.65
N TYR A 27 -5.03 -2.51 5.20
CA TYR A 27 -4.59 -3.04 3.91
C TYR A 27 -4.80 -4.55 3.73
N PRO A 28 -4.58 -5.42 4.74
CA PRO A 28 -4.87 -6.84 4.62
C PRO A 28 -6.35 -7.17 4.33
N GLU A 29 -7.29 -6.28 4.63
CA GLU A 29 -8.72 -6.50 4.40
C GLU A 29 -9.09 -6.41 2.91
N PHE A 30 -8.38 -5.58 2.14
CA PHE A 30 -8.70 -5.31 0.73
C PHE A 30 -7.58 -5.64 -0.26
N LEU A 31 -6.34 -5.80 0.21
CA LEU A 31 -5.19 -6.28 -0.57
C LEU A 31 -4.80 -7.66 -0.03
N PRO A 32 -5.35 -8.77 -0.59
CA PRO A 32 -5.10 -10.12 -0.09
C PRO A 32 -3.62 -10.56 -0.20
N GLU A 33 -2.83 -9.88 -1.03
CA GLU A 33 -1.38 -10.07 -1.12
C GLU A 33 -0.64 -9.51 0.09
N THR A 34 -1.24 -8.59 0.84
CA THR A 34 -0.70 -8.01 2.07
C THR A 34 -1.08 -8.89 3.24
N ARG A 35 -0.09 -9.58 3.82
CA ARG A 35 -0.30 -10.55 4.90
C ARG A 35 -0.38 -9.89 6.27
N GLU A 36 0.45 -8.87 6.51
CA GLU A 36 0.56 -8.19 7.79
C GLU A 36 1.05 -6.76 7.56
N VAL A 37 0.54 -5.83 8.37
CA VAL A 37 1.00 -4.45 8.40
C VAL A 37 1.25 -4.04 9.84
N VAL A 38 2.42 -3.45 10.10
CA VAL A 38 2.80 -2.94 11.42
C VAL A 38 3.14 -1.46 11.30
N VAL A 39 2.37 -0.61 11.98
CA VAL A 39 2.65 0.82 12.06
C VAL A 39 3.59 1.07 13.25
N GLU A 40 4.89 1.19 12.97
CA GLU A 40 5.91 1.38 14.01
C GLU A 40 5.88 2.78 14.63
N LYS A 41 5.63 3.80 13.79
CA LYS A 41 5.59 5.19 14.24
C LYS A 41 4.78 6.06 13.29
N LYS A 42 3.85 6.84 13.84
CA LYS A 42 3.12 7.89 13.12
C LYS A 42 3.45 9.25 13.74
N SER A 43 3.93 10.19 12.95
CA SER A 43 4.32 11.54 13.41
C SER A 43 3.90 12.57 12.38
N GLY A 44 2.78 13.25 12.64
CA GLY A 44 2.25 14.30 11.76
C GLY A 44 2.04 13.80 10.34
N LYS A 45 2.91 14.23 9.41
CA LYS A 45 2.86 13.92 7.97
C LYS A 45 3.68 12.70 7.56
N SER A 46 4.33 12.03 8.49
CA SER A 46 5.20 10.87 8.21
C SER A 46 4.76 9.66 9.01
N ALA A 47 4.78 8.49 8.38
CA ALA A 47 4.58 7.21 9.03
C ALA A 47 5.72 6.26 8.64
N ARG A 48 6.21 5.49 9.61
CA ARG A 48 7.05 4.33 9.37
C ARG A 48 6.16 3.10 9.52
N VAL A 49 6.04 2.36 8.42
CA VAL A 49 5.14 1.22 8.30
C VAL A 49 5.91 0.07 7.68
N THR A 50 5.81 -1.09 8.30
CA THR A 50 6.41 -2.33 7.82
C THR A 50 5.29 -3.18 7.21
N PHE A 51 5.43 -3.49 5.92
CA PHE A 51 4.49 -4.32 5.17
C PHE A 51 5.08 -5.71 4.92
N THR A 52 4.35 -6.75 5.27
CA THR A 52 4.65 -8.13 4.91
C THR A 52 3.76 -8.53 3.75
N ILE A 53 4.35 -8.78 2.57
CA ILE A 53 3.62 -9.04 1.32
C ILE A 53 4.01 -10.43 0.79
N ASN A 54 3.01 -11.22 0.39
CA ASN A 54 3.21 -12.49 -0.30
C ASN A 54 3.22 -12.25 -1.82
N LEU A 55 4.42 -12.12 -2.40
CA LEU A 55 4.58 -11.82 -3.82
C LEU A 55 4.88 -13.08 -4.64
N ILE A 56 4.02 -13.41 -5.61
CA ILE A 56 4.35 -14.39 -6.66
C ILE A 56 4.94 -13.63 -7.85
N LYS A 57 6.27 -13.57 -7.92
CA LYS A 57 6.98 -12.86 -8.99
C LYS A 57 7.55 -13.84 -10.01
N LYS A 58 7.06 -13.81 -11.25
CA LYS A 58 7.70 -14.50 -12.39
C LYS A 58 8.72 -13.54 -13.01
N ILE A 59 10.01 -13.79 -12.78
CA ILE A 59 11.09 -13.00 -13.36
C ILE A 59 11.63 -13.76 -14.58
N THR A 60 11.55 -13.14 -15.75
CA THR A 60 12.18 -13.63 -16.98
C THR A 60 13.34 -12.70 -17.31
N TYR A 61 14.53 -13.26 -17.49
CA TYR A 61 15.74 -12.53 -17.86
C TYR A 61 16.29 -13.15 -19.15
N THR A 62 16.74 -12.31 -20.08
CA THR A 62 17.30 -12.71 -21.39
C THR A 62 18.74 -12.23 -21.48
#